data_AF-A0A7K2CTX2-F1
#
_entry.id   AF-A0A7K2CTX2-F1
#
_cell.length_a   1.000
_cell.length_b   1.000
_cell.length_c   1.000
_cell.angle_alpha   90.00
_cell.angle_beta   90.00
_cell.angle_gamma   90.00
#
_symmetry.space_group_name_H-M   'P 1'
#
loop_
_entity.id
_entity.type
_entity.pdbx_description
1 polymer ?
#
loop_
_entity_poly.entity_id
_entity_poly.type
_entity_poly.pdbx_seq_one_letter_code
_entity_poly.pdbx_strand_id
1 'polypeptide(L)' 'MGLESAVAPDFELTDRNGDALKLSDLRGHKVVLFTWSSW' A
#
# COMPACT_ATOMS: atom_id res chain seq x y z
N MET A 1 -19.81 2.04 5.45
CA MET A 1 -19.08 1.63 4.24
C MET A 1 -17.89 0.83 4.69
N GLY A 2 -17.74 -0.40 4.21
CA GLY A 2 -16.73 -1.36 4.67
C GLY A 2 -15.96 -1.96 3.49
N LEU A 3 -15.12 -2.96 3.76
CA LEU A 3 -14.40 -3.69 2.72
C LEU A 3 -15.38 -4.49 1.86
N GLU A 4 -15.39 -4.22 0.55
CA GLU A 4 -16.15 -5.02 -0.43
C GLU A 4 -15.50 -6.38 -0.71
N SER A 5 -14.20 -6.50 -0.40
CA SER A 5 -13.39 -7.71 -0.59
C SER A 5 -12.22 -7.73 0.39
N ALA A 6 -11.70 -8.94 0.67
CA ALA A 6 -10.45 -9.14 1.40
C ALA A 6 -9.20 -8.92 0.52
N VAL A 7 -9.37 -8.65 -0.78
CA VAL A 7 -8.28 -8.27 -1.67
C VAL A 7 -7.95 -6.79 -1.47
N ALA A 8 -6.72 -6.49 -1.09
CA ALA A 8 -6.26 -5.10 -0.99
C ALA A 8 -6.33 -4.42 -2.37
N PRO A 9 -6.90 -3.20 -2.47
CA PRO A 9 -6.91 -2.45 -3.71
C PRO A 9 -5.48 -2.07 -4.09
N ASP A 10 -5.23 -1.98 -5.40
CA ASP A 10 -3.95 -1.44 -5.87
C ASP A 10 -3.93 0.08 -5.73
N PHE A 11 -2.79 0.63 -5.34
CA PHE A 11 -2.57 2.07 -5.20
C PHE A 11 -1.09 2.39 -5.42
N GLU A 12 -0.81 3.64 -5.76
CA GLU A 12 0.53 4.18 -5.96
C GLU A 12 0.84 5.23 -4.89
N LEU A 13 2.04 5.16 -4.32
CA LEU A 13 2.57 6.17 -3.40
C LEU A 13 3.97 6.57 -3.84
N THR A 14 4.38 7.78 -3.45
CA THR A 14 5.78 8.17 -3.51
C THR A 14 6.52 7.59 -2.30
N ASP A 15 7.62 6.89 -2.54
CA ASP A 15 8.45 6.32 -1.49
C ASP A 15 9.35 7.38 -0.82
N ARG A 16 10.25 6.95 0.07
CA ARG A 16 11.16 7.85 0.79
C ARG A 16 12.29 8.42 -0.07
N ASN A 17 12.53 7.84 -1.24
CA ASN A 17 13.55 8.28 -2.20
C ASN A 17 12.95 9.19 -3.28
N GLY A 18 11.62 9.31 -3.33
CA GLY A 18 10.91 10.11 -4.34
C GLY A 18 10.40 9.27 -5.51
N ASP A 19 10.57 7.95 -5.48
CA ASP A 19 10.17 7.05 -6.55
C ASP A 19 8.70 6.63 -6.40
N ALA A 20 8.04 6.36 -7.52
CA ALA A 20 6.70 5.79 -7.52
C ALA A 20 6.76 4.30 -7.16
N LEU A 21 5.96 3.89 -6.17
CA LEU A 21 5.80 2.51 -5.74
C LEU A 21 4.33 2.12 -5.81
N LYS A 22 4.01 1.06 -6.56
CA LYS A 22 2.67 0.45 -6.55
C LYS A 22 2.63 -0.73 -5.60
N LEU A 23 1.48 -0.96 -4.96
CA LEU A 23 1.29 -2.17 -4.14
C LEU A 23 1.48 -3.43 -5.00
N SER A 24 1.05 -3.40 -6.26
CA SER A 24 1.24 -4.52 -7.20
C SER A 24 2.69 -4.85 -7.52
N ASP A 25 3.64 -3.92 -7.35
CA ASP A 25 5.08 -4.18 -7.54
C ASP A 25 5.63 -5.13 -6.45
N LEU A 26 4.96 -5.22 -5.29
CA LEU A 26 5.37 -6.04 -4.16
C LEU A 26 4.76 -7.46 -4.15
N ARG A 27 4.06 -7.86 -5.23
CA ARG A 27 3.48 -9.21 -5.32
C ARG A 27 4.55 -10.29 -5.12
N GLY A 28 4.15 -11.39 -4.48
CA GLY A 28 5.06 -12.47 -4.08
C GLY A 28 5.73 -12.25 -2.72
N HIS A 29 5.60 -11.07 -2.12
CA HIS A 29 6.09 -10.77 -0.77
C HIS A 29 4.94 -10.70 0.24
N LYS A 30 5.23 -11.04 1.50
CA LYS A 30 4.32 -10.72 2.61
C LYS A 30 4.48 -9.25 2.96
N VAL A 31 3.40 -8.48 2.87
CA VAL A 31 3.39 -7.03 3.06
C VAL A 31 2.47 -6.65 4.21
N VAL A 32 2.89 -5.70 5.04
CA VAL A 32 2.07 -5.08 6.09
C VAL A 32 1.80 -3.63 5.69
N LEU A 33 0.53 -3.26 5.60
CA LEU A 33 0.13 -1.87 5.44
C LEU A 33 0.00 -1.23 6.81
N PHE A 34 0.76 -0.16 7.04
CA PHE A 34 0.77 0.58 8.30
C PHE A 34 0.48 2.05 8.03
N THR A 35 -0.71 2.50 8.45
CA THR A 35 -1.12 3.90 8.36
C THR A 35 -0.77 4.60 9.67
N TRP A 36 -0.06 5.72 9.59
CA TRP A 36 0.30 6.51 10.77
C TRP A 36 0.32 8.00 10.46
N SER A 37 0.27 8.78 11.52
CA SER A 37 0.33 10.23 11.52
C SER A 37 1.09 10.66 12.77
N SER A 38 1.86 11.74 12.68
CA SER A 38 2.60 12.30 13.83
C SER A 38 1.74 13.14 14.77
N TRP A 39 0.48 13.37 14.43
CA TRP A 39 -0.53 14.16 15.15
C TRP A 39 -1.82 13.37 15.25
#